data_AF-A0A432PWS7-F1
#
_entry.id   AF-A0A432PWS7-F1
#
_cell.length_a   1.000
_cell.length_b   1.000
_cell.length_c   1.000
_cell.angle_alpha   90.00
_cell.angle_beta   90.00
_cell.angle_gamma   90.00
#
_symmetry.space_group_name_H-M   'P 1'
#
loop_
_entity.id
_entity.type
_entity.pdbx_description
1 polymer ?
#
loop_
_entity_poly.entity_id
_entity_poly.type
_entity_poly.pdbx_seq_one_letter_code
_entity_poly.pdbx_strand_id
1 'polypeptide(L)'
;DDYKDIPRGTAIFKDFVIWGYPHIGRIFLLETGLKEQFESPFWVEEKVDGYNTRIFKYGDNYYALSRGGFICPFTTDRLPDLIDLRILDENPDLVICAEVAGPENPYIEESPPYVKEDVKLFVFDFMRKNDQKFLSQEEKMELIERYNLPHVEVLGKFTTSEEDIRKIKEILKRFNEEGREGVVFKEDSERNKRAKYITSYANLMDIKTNTKNMLQLPPEYYTNRILRLVLFMYEEGLERTEHLYEELGRAFIDGIFKAIEQFEKEHKVYKTFTCKFRKKENAIALLELLSKTSKHIQVKERRLEKEGDYWRLEFDKVFLNMTGLLGHLLSGGIVYD
;
A
#
# COMPACT_ATOMS: atom_id res chain seq x y z
N ASP A 1 -9.63 15.12 -4.16
CA ASP A 1 -8.30 15.10 -4.79
C ASP A 1 -7.38 16.04 -4.05
N ASP A 2 -6.13 16.21 -4.52
CA ASP A 2 -5.30 17.31 -4.07
C ASP A 2 -5.94 18.63 -4.51
N TYR A 3 -5.86 19.67 -3.69
CA TYR A 3 -6.38 21.00 -4.03
C TYR A 3 -5.48 22.08 -3.44
N LYS A 4 -4.79 22.83 -4.31
CA LYS A 4 -3.68 23.72 -3.92
C LYS A 4 -2.66 22.91 -3.10
N ASP A 5 -2.29 23.39 -1.91
CA ASP A 5 -1.35 22.73 -1.00
C ASP A 5 -2.03 21.74 -0.04
N ILE A 6 -3.33 21.45 -0.22
CA ILE A 6 -4.08 20.52 0.62
C ILE A 6 -4.01 19.12 0.00
N PRO A 7 -3.34 18.15 0.65
CA PRO A 7 -3.23 16.80 0.13
C PRO A 7 -4.57 16.06 0.20
N ARG A 8 -4.82 15.21 -0.80
CA ARG A 8 -5.95 14.31 -0.88
C ARG A 8 -6.06 13.48 0.39
N GLY A 9 -7.29 13.33 0.88
CA GLY A 9 -7.59 12.59 2.10
C GLY A 9 -7.50 13.41 3.38
N THR A 10 -7.22 14.72 3.30
CA THR A 10 -7.46 15.65 4.40
C THR A 10 -8.92 15.59 4.84
N ALA A 11 -9.16 15.35 6.12
CA ALA A 11 -10.49 15.23 6.72
C ALA A 11 -10.71 16.35 7.75
N ILE A 12 -11.77 17.12 7.56
CA ILE A 12 -12.14 18.24 8.42
C ILE A 12 -13.27 17.79 9.33
N PHE A 13 -12.99 17.72 10.62
CA PHE A 13 -13.99 17.51 11.66
C PHE A 13 -14.35 18.87 12.28
N LYS A 14 -15.41 18.90 13.08
CA LYS A 14 -15.84 20.12 13.77
C LYS A 14 -14.72 20.72 14.64
N ASP A 15 -13.96 19.87 15.32
CA ASP A 15 -13.01 20.29 16.36
C ASP A 15 -11.54 20.30 15.89
N PHE A 16 -11.22 19.64 14.78
CA PHE A 16 -9.85 19.52 14.27
C PHE A 16 -9.80 19.06 12.82
N VAL A 17 -8.63 19.20 12.21
CA VAL A 17 -8.29 18.68 10.89
C VAL A 17 -7.30 17.52 11.04
N ILE A 18 -7.57 16.44 10.32
CA ILE A 18 -6.60 15.35 10.10
C ILE A 18 -6.07 15.50 8.67
N TRP A 19 -4.85 16.00 8.53
CA TRP A 19 -4.22 16.22 7.23
C TRP A 19 -4.02 14.92 6.47
N GLY A 20 -4.22 14.97 5.15
CA GLY A 20 -3.90 13.88 4.23
C GLY A 20 -2.43 13.52 4.36
N TYR A 21 -2.10 12.23 4.44
CA TYR A 21 -0.69 11.84 4.39
C TYR A 21 -0.14 12.26 3.01
N PRO A 22 1.01 12.96 2.93
CA PRO A 22 1.52 13.53 1.69
C PRO A 22 1.98 12.47 0.68
N HIS A 23 2.20 12.87 -0.57
CA HIS A 23 2.83 11.99 -1.55
C HIS A 23 4.33 11.86 -1.26
N ILE A 24 4.85 10.62 -1.27
CA ILE A 24 6.29 10.36 -1.20
C ILE A 24 6.83 10.21 -2.62
N GLY A 25 7.80 11.04 -2.97
CA GLY A 25 8.50 11.01 -4.26
C GLY A 25 9.26 9.69 -4.46
N ARG A 26 9.44 9.28 -5.71
CA ARG A 26 10.15 8.04 -6.07
C ARG A 26 11.45 8.40 -6.77
N ILE A 27 12.54 7.77 -6.35
CA ILE A 27 13.80 7.75 -7.09
C ILE A 27 13.87 6.45 -7.91
N PHE A 28 14.41 6.53 -9.12
CA PHE A 28 14.50 5.39 -10.05
C PHE A 28 15.92 4.81 -10.15
N LEU A 29 16.93 5.67 -9.97
CA LEU A 29 18.31 5.27 -9.76
C LEU A 29 18.60 5.47 -8.27
N LEU A 30 19.03 4.41 -7.60
CA LEU A 30 19.26 4.41 -6.16
C LEU A 30 20.41 5.35 -5.79
N GLU A 31 21.59 5.13 -6.35
CA GLU A 31 22.81 5.86 -5.98
C GLU A 31 22.70 7.34 -6.33
N THR A 32 22.39 7.65 -7.59
CA THR A 32 22.26 9.03 -8.05
C THR A 32 21.07 9.71 -7.38
N GLY A 33 19.96 9.00 -7.17
CA GLY A 33 18.78 9.53 -6.49
C GLY A 33 19.05 9.86 -5.04
N LEU A 34 19.78 9.03 -4.30
CA LEU A 34 20.14 9.33 -2.91
C LEU A 34 21.06 10.55 -2.82
N LYS A 35 22.09 10.62 -3.67
CA LYS A 35 23.03 11.76 -3.72
C LYS A 35 22.35 13.08 -4.09
N GLU A 36 21.39 13.05 -5.01
CA GLU A 36 20.66 14.25 -5.45
C GLU A 36 19.61 14.71 -4.44
N GLN A 37 18.93 13.76 -3.78
CA GLN A 37 17.75 14.10 -2.99
C GLN A 37 18.07 14.43 -1.53
N PHE A 38 19.17 13.92 -0.96
CA PHE A 38 19.47 14.04 0.47
C PHE A 38 20.76 14.82 0.73
N GLU A 39 20.63 15.86 1.57
CA GLU A 39 21.74 16.74 1.98
C GLU A 39 22.22 16.44 3.40
N SER A 40 21.41 15.69 4.16
CA SER A 40 21.68 15.25 5.53
C SER A 40 21.60 13.71 5.61
N PRO A 41 22.10 13.10 6.70
CA PRO A 41 21.86 11.69 6.96
C PRO A 41 20.36 11.37 6.91
N PHE A 42 20.01 10.13 6.58
CA PHE A 42 18.63 9.71 6.44
C PHE A 42 18.43 8.32 7.06
N TRP A 43 17.24 8.10 7.58
CA TRP A 43 16.78 6.81 8.06
C TRP A 43 16.24 5.98 6.90
N VAL A 44 16.53 4.69 6.93
CA VAL A 44 16.01 3.72 5.97
C VAL A 44 15.03 2.81 6.70
N GLU A 45 13.79 2.80 6.23
CA GLU A 45 12.73 1.95 6.77
C GLU A 45 12.18 1.03 5.68
N GLU A 46 11.75 -0.16 6.09
CA GLU A 46 10.98 -1.03 5.20
C GLU A 46 9.73 -0.32 4.70
N LYS A 47 9.50 -0.43 3.38
CA LYS A 47 8.22 -0.13 2.79
C LYS A 47 7.37 -1.40 2.83
N VAL A 48 6.43 -1.46 3.76
CA VAL A 48 5.46 -2.56 3.85
C VAL A 48 4.41 -2.40 2.76
N ASP A 49 4.10 -3.48 2.05
CA ASP A 49 3.05 -3.51 1.02
C ASP A 49 1.70 -3.82 1.65
N GLY A 50 0.83 -2.82 1.67
CA GLY A 50 -0.49 -2.88 2.27
C GLY A 50 -1.30 -1.65 1.92
N TYR A 51 -2.08 -1.17 2.88
CA TYR A 51 -2.74 0.13 2.72
C TYR A 51 -2.49 1.06 3.91
N ASN A 52 -2.29 2.33 3.57
CA ASN A 52 -2.12 3.41 4.53
C ASN A 52 -3.39 3.66 5.36
N THR A 53 -3.19 3.79 6.67
CA THR A 53 -4.21 4.24 7.64
C THR A 53 -3.69 5.41 8.48
N ARG A 54 -4.61 6.29 8.90
CA ARG A 54 -4.39 7.36 9.90
C ARG A 54 -5.34 7.16 11.06
N ILE A 55 -4.82 6.91 12.25
CA ILE A 55 -5.59 6.56 13.45
C ILE A 55 -5.55 7.70 14.45
N PHE A 56 -6.70 8.07 14.98
CA PHE A 56 -6.85 9.20 15.90
C PHE A 56 -8.00 8.96 16.86
N LYS A 57 -7.96 9.68 18.00
CA LYS A 57 -9.02 9.69 19.01
C LYS A 57 -10.00 10.84 18.76
N TYR A 58 -11.30 10.61 18.95
CA TYR A 58 -12.32 11.66 18.96
C TYR A 58 -13.42 11.33 19.99
N GLY A 59 -13.54 12.16 21.02
CA GLY A 59 -14.27 11.80 22.23
C GLY A 59 -13.60 10.59 22.89
N ASP A 60 -14.40 9.60 23.29
CA ASP A 60 -13.93 8.34 23.86
C ASP A 60 -13.74 7.22 22.82
N ASN A 61 -13.80 7.57 21.53
CA ASN A 61 -13.73 6.61 20.43
C ASN A 61 -12.45 6.78 19.61
N TYR A 62 -12.06 5.70 18.94
CA TYR A 62 -10.94 5.66 18.00
C TYR A 62 -11.43 5.40 16.60
N TYR A 63 -10.81 6.05 15.62
CA TYR A 63 -11.18 5.94 14.22
C TYR A 63 -9.95 5.78 13.34
N ALA A 64 -10.10 5.03 12.25
CA ALA A 64 -9.06 4.85 11.25
C ALA A 64 -9.51 5.44 9.91
N LEU A 65 -8.75 6.38 9.35
CA LEU A 65 -8.97 6.91 8.02
C LEU A 65 -8.15 6.14 6.99
N SER A 66 -8.79 5.77 5.89
CA SER A 66 -8.09 5.40 4.66
C SER A 66 -7.26 6.55 4.10
N ARG A 67 -6.37 6.24 3.16
CA ARG A 67 -5.65 7.24 2.36
C ARG A 67 -6.58 8.27 1.69
N GLY A 68 -7.78 7.87 1.30
CA GLY A 68 -8.78 8.74 0.67
C GLY A 68 -9.53 9.67 1.64
N GLY A 69 -9.34 9.52 2.96
CA GLY A 69 -10.03 10.33 3.99
C GLY A 69 -11.37 9.75 4.46
N PHE A 70 -11.75 8.55 4.03
CA PHE A 70 -12.93 7.86 4.56
C PHE A 70 -12.58 7.18 5.89
N ILE A 71 -13.47 7.28 6.89
CA ILE A 71 -13.44 6.40 8.06
C ILE A 71 -13.65 4.97 7.55
N CYS A 72 -12.63 4.14 7.72
CA CYS A 72 -12.62 2.77 7.25
C CYS A 72 -13.38 1.87 8.23
N PRO A 73 -14.50 1.25 7.83
CA PRO A 73 -15.26 0.37 8.73
C PRO A 73 -14.44 -0.83 9.20
N PHE A 74 -13.66 -1.43 8.29
CA PHE A 74 -12.79 -2.56 8.60
C PHE A 74 -11.68 -2.19 9.58
N THR A 75 -10.85 -1.20 9.24
CA THR A 75 -9.70 -0.86 10.09
C THR A 75 -10.16 -0.33 11.45
N THR A 76 -11.23 0.47 11.50
CA THR A 76 -11.79 1.00 12.76
C THR A 76 -12.31 -0.12 13.66
N ASP A 77 -13.03 -1.09 13.10
CA ASP A 77 -13.53 -2.27 13.82
C ASP A 77 -12.41 -3.13 14.41
N ARG A 78 -11.30 -3.26 13.67
CA ARG A 78 -10.16 -4.11 14.01
C ARG A 78 -9.10 -3.42 14.88
N LEU A 79 -9.21 -2.12 15.17
CA LEU A 79 -8.21 -1.39 15.96
C LEU A 79 -7.81 -2.11 17.27
N PRO A 80 -8.72 -2.63 18.10
CA PRO A 80 -8.33 -3.26 19.35
C PRO A 80 -7.54 -4.56 19.19
N ASP A 81 -7.61 -5.20 18.02
CA ASP A 81 -6.84 -6.41 17.70
C ASP A 81 -5.48 -6.07 17.09
N LEU A 82 -5.34 -4.84 16.55
CA LEU A 82 -4.20 -4.41 15.75
C LEU A 82 -3.17 -3.59 16.54
N ILE A 83 -3.61 -2.81 17.53
CA ILE A 83 -2.76 -1.86 18.23
C ILE A 83 -3.37 -1.44 19.58
N ASP A 84 -2.53 -1.34 20.62
CA ASP A 84 -2.91 -0.69 21.88
C ASP A 84 -2.92 0.84 21.69
N LEU A 85 -4.09 1.45 21.90
CA LEU A 85 -4.31 2.87 21.66
C LEU A 85 -4.15 3.76 22.91
N ARG A 86 -3.61 3.23 24.01
CA ARG A 86 -3.27 4.02 25.21
C ARG A 86 -2.42 5.26 24.89
N ILE A 87 -1.57 5.19 23.86
CA ILE A 87 -0.82 6.35 23.35
C ILE A 87 -1.74 7.55 23.03
N LEU A 88 -2.92 7.30 22.47
CA LEU A 88 -3.88 8.35 22.12
C LEU A 88 -4.75 8.79 23.31
N ASP A 89 -4.84 7.99 24.36
CA ASP A 89 -5.42 8.43 25.64
C ASP A 89 -4.53 9.48 26.31
N GLU A 90 -3.22 9.21 26.33
CA GLU A 90 -2.21 10.08 26.95
C GLU A 90 -1.81 11.25 26.05
N ASN A 91 -1.91 11.09 24.73
CA ASN A 91 -1.53 12.09 23.73
C ASN A 91 -2.65 12.25 22.67
N PRO A 92 -3.81 12.85 23.04
CA PRO A 92 -5.00 12.87 22.19
C PRO A 92 -4.88 13.73 20.93
N ASP A 93 -3.82 14.52 20.80
CA ASP A 93 -3.51 15.32 19.62
C ASP A 93 -2.73 14.53 18.54
N LEU A 94 -2.15 13.38 18.89
CA LEU A 94 -1.43 12.54 17.93
C LEU A 94 -2.36 11.87 16.91
N VAL A 95 -1.79 11.63 15.74
CA VAL A 95 -2.36 10.83 14.66
C VAL A 95 -1.32 9.78 14.27
N ILE A 96 -1.64 8.51 14.50
CA ILE A 96 -0.77 7.38 14.15
C ILE A 96 -0.88 7.14 12.64
N CYS A 97 0.24 7.15 11.93
CA CYS A 97 0.33 6.78 10.53
C CYS A 97 0.95 5.40 10.43
N ALA A 98 0.18 4.46 9.87
CA ALA A 98 0.56 3.06 9.81
C ALA A 98 0.16 2.42 8.49
N GLU A 99 0.79 1.29 8.19
CA GLU A 99 0.40 0.39 7.11
C GLU A 99 -0.37 -0.78 7.72
N VAL A 100 -1.52 -1.13 7.15
CA VAL A 100 -2.20 -2.38 7.47
C VAL A 100 -1.99 -3.34 6.31
N ALA A 101 -1.46 -4.52 6.62
CA ALA A 101 -1.01 -5.48 5.63
C ALA A 101 -1.28 -6.92 6.09
N GLY A 102 -1.59 -7.80 5.14
CA GLY A 102 -1.90 -9.20 5.40
C GLY A 102 -2.84 -9.77 4.35
N PRO A 103 -2.93 -11.11 4.22
CA PRO A 103 -3.67 -11.75 3.14
C PRO A 103 -5.19 -11.63 3.27
N GLU A 104 -5.71 -11.30 4.46
CA GLU A 104 -7.15 -11.18 4.71
C GLU A 104 -7.60 -9.71 4.90
N ASN A 105 -7.13 -8.83 4.02
CA ASN A 105 -7.56 -7.42 3.97
C ASN A 105 -8.50 -7.14 2.78
N PRO A 106 -9.37 -6.12 2.83
CA PRO A 106 -10.37 -5.88 1.79
C PRO A 106 -9.87 -5.02 0.60
N TYR A 107 -8.62 -4.56 0.60
CA TYR A 107 -8.12 -3.55 -0.33
C TYR A 107 -7.10 -4.11 -1.33
N ILE A 108 -6.08 -4.79 -0.83
CA ILE A 108 -4.90 -5.26 -1.55
C ILE A 108 -4.88 -6.79 -1.58
N GLU A 109 -4.60 -7.39 -2.73
CA GLU A 109 -4.50 -8.86 -2.89
C GLU A 109 -3.15 -9.39 -2.38
N GLU A 110 -2.11 -8.57 -2.56
CA GLU A 110 -0.76 -8.88 -2.14
C GLU A 110 -0.61 -8.75 -0.62
N SER A 111 0.35 -9.48 -0.07
CA SER A 111 0.63 -9.50 1.35
C SER A 111 2.13 -9.65 1.56
N PRO A 112 2.71 -8.97 2.57
CA PRO A 112 4.06 -9.25 3.00
C PRO A 112 4.19 -10.72 3.39
N PRO A 113 5.29 -11.39 3.01
CA PRO A 113 5.43 -12.85 3.18
C PRO A 113 5.47 -13.29 4.65
N TYR A 114 5.79 -12.39 5.56
CA TYR A 114 5.82 -12.63 7.01
C TYR A 114 4.44 -12.47 7.69
N VAL A 115 3.41 -12.03 6.99
CA VAL A 115 2.01 -12.02 7.48
C VAL A 115 1.27 -13.17 6.80
N LYS A 116 1.09 -14.28 7.54
CA LYS A 116 0.56 -15.54 7.00
C LYS A 116 -0.96 -15.64 6.99
N GLU A 117 -1.62 -14.91 7.89
CA GLU A 117 -3.07 -14.91 8.08
C GLU A 117 -3.51 -13.55 8.62
N ASP A 118 -4.81 -13.28 8.52
CA ASP A 118 -5.45 -12.04 8.96
C ASP A 118 -4.72 -10.78 8.46
N VAL A 119 -4.58 -9.77 9.30
CA VAL A 119 -3.88 -8.52 9.05
C VAL A 119 -3.04 -8.12 10.26
N LYS A 120 -1.94 -7.42 10.00
CA LYS A 120 -1.14 -6.72 11.00
C LYS A 120 -1.06 -5.24 10.67
N LEU A 121 -0.72 -4.45 11.69
CA LEU A 121 -0.52 -3.01 11.58
C LEU A 121 0.95 -2.69 11.88
N PHE A 122 1.55 -1.81 11.09
CA PHE A 122 2.94 -1.38 11.23
C PHE A 122 3.01 0.15 11.23
N VAL A 123 3.26 0.75 12.39
CA VAL A 123 3.47 2.19 12.54
C VAL A 123 4.74 2.60 11.81
N PHE A 124 4.65 3.68 11.04
CA PHE A 124 5.81 4.24 10.35
C PHE A 124 5.98 5.74 10.58
N ASP A 125 4.95 6.48 11.02
CA ASP A 125 5.04 7.91 11.36
C ASP A 125 3.98 8.33 12.39
N PHE A 126 4.19 9.50 12.97
CA PHE A 126 3.17 10.26 13.70
C PHE A 126 3.01 11.64 13.10
N MET A 127 1.75 12.08 13.00
CA MET A 127 1.37 13.46 12.72
C MET A 127 0.66 14.03 13.96
N ARG A 128 0.39 15.34 13.96
CA ARG A 128 -0.50 15.97 14.95
C ARG A 128 -1.76 16.50 14.27
N LYS A 129 -2.86 16.52 15.02
CA LYS A 129 -4.09 17.22 14.61
C LYS A 129 -3.75 18.66 14.26
N ASN A 130 -4.33 19.16 13.18
CA ASN A 130 -4.13 20.50 12.65
C ASN A 130 -2.72 20.82 12.13
N ASP A 131 -1.78 19.87 12.14
CA ASP A 131 -0.41 20.06 11.63
C ASP A 131 -0.10 19.14 10.44
N GLN A 132 0.60 19.67 9.44
CA GLN A 132 1.09 18.91 8.29
C GLN A 132 2.45 18.25 8.53
N LYS A 133 3.16 18.64 9.58
CA LYS A 133 4.48 18.11 9.91
C LYS A 133 4.39 16.71 10.52
N PHE A 134 5.49 15.98 10.35
CA PHE A 134 5.74 14.74 11.07
C PHE A 134 6.54 15.02 12.33
N LEU A 135 6.36 14.18 13.35
CA LEU A 135 7.35 14.09 14.43
C LEU A 135 8.72 13.68 13.85
N SER A 136 9.79 14.09 14.51
CA SER A 136 11.14 13.63 14.18
C SER A 136 11.27 12.11 14.32
N GLN A 137 12.30 11.53 13.70
CA GLN A 137 12.53 10.10 13.82
C GLN A 137 12.78 9.70 15.28
N GLU A 138 13.52 10.51 16.04
CA GLU A 138 13.80 10.26 17.46
C GLU A 138 12.51 10.22 18.29
N GLU A 139 11.69 11.27 18.21
CA GLU A 139 10.40 11.33 18.91
C GLU A 139 9.50 10.15 18.53
N LYS A 140 9.48 9.76 17.25
CA LYS A 140 8.72 8.60 16.78
C LYS A 140 9.22 7.31 17.45
N MET A 141 10.53 7.06 17.46
CA MET A 141 11.10 5.84 18.04
C MET A 141 10.90 5.79 19.56
N GLU A 142 10.99 6.93 20.25
CA GLU A 142 10.69 7.01 21.68
C GLU A 142 9.23 6.63 22.00
N LEU A 143 8.27 7.12 21.20
CA LEU A 143 6.86 6.76 21.35
C LEU A 143 6.60 5.28 21.04
N ILE A 144 7.20 4.77 19.97
CA ILE A 144 7.08 3.34 19.61
C ILE A 144 7.58 2.45 20.74
N GLU A 145 8.74 2.75 21.32
CA GLU A 145 9.33 1.99 22.42
C GLU A 145 8.46 2.10 23.68
N ARG A 146 8.09 3.33 24.08
CA ARG A 146 7.31 3.59 25.30
C ARG A 146 5.97 2.87 25.31
N TYR A 147 5.29 2.82 24.17
CA TYR A 147 3.97 2.20 24.05
C TYR A 147 4.02 0.80 23.42
N ASN A 148 5.21 0.26 23.15
CA ASN A 148 5.43 -1.05 22.54
C ASN A 148 4.61 -1.26 21.26
N LEU A 149 4.66 -0.27 20.35
CA LEU A 149 3.85 -0.27 19.14
C LEU A 149 4.47 -1.15 18.04
N PRO A 150 3.66 -1.89 17.27
CA PRO A 150 4.17 -2.61 16.11
C PRO A 150 4.60 -1.60 15.05
N HIS A 151 5.79 -1.75 14.50
CA HIS A 151 6.41 -0.76 13.61
C HIS A 151 7.08 -1.43 12.41
N VAL A 152 7.30 -0.65 11.36
CA VAL A 152 8.07 -1.09 10.18
C VAL A 152 9.52 -1.36 10.57
N GLU A 153 10.19 -2.28 9.87
CA GLU A 153 11.61 -2.56 10.13
C GLU A 153 12.47 -1.30 9.88
N VAL A 154 13.22 -0.86 10.90
CA VAL A 154 14.16 0.25 10.79
C VAL A 154 15.56 -0.31 10.54
N LEU A 155 16.08 -0.07 9.34
CA LEU A 155 17.36 -0.66 8.90
C LEU A 155 18.58 0.13 9.39
N GLY A 156 18.34 1.38 9.80
CA GLY A 156 19.35 2.25 10.40
C GLY A 156 19.39 3.63 9.78
N LYS A 157 20.40 4.38 10.20
CA LYS A 157 20.70 5.73 9.72
C LYS A 157 21.93 5.69 8.83
N PHE A 158 21.81 6.27 7.63
CA PHE A 158 22.79 6.18 6.56
C PHE A 158 23.09 7.57 6.00
N THR A 159 24.16 7.64 5.21
CA THR A 159 24.59 8.82 4.45
C THR A 159 24.64 8.51 2.95
N THR A 160 24.96 9.52 2.14
CA THR A 160 25.21 9.36 0.70
C THR A 160 26.64 8.89 0.38
N SER A 161 27.37 8.38 1.39
CA SER A 161 28.71 7.82 1.21
C SER A 161 28.68 6.50 0.43
N GLU A 162 29.78 6.18 -0.26
CA GLU A 162 29.89 4.93 -1.05
C GLU A 162 29.76 3.66 -0.20
N GLU A 163 30.17 3.70 1.07
CA GLU A 163 30.02 2.57 1.99
C GLU A 163 28.54 2.33 2.32
N ASP A 164 27.82 3.38 2.67
CA ASP A 164 26.40 3.27 3.03
C ASP A 164 25.53 2.92 1.83
N ILE A 165 25.82 3.47 0.64
CA ILE A 165 25.13 3.09 -0.59
C ILE A 165 25.30 1.59 -0.87
N ARG A 166 26.49 1.03 -0.67
CA ARG A 166 26.72 -0.42 -0.83
C ARG A 166 25.88 -1.23 0.14
N LYS A 167 25.82 -0.85 1.42
CA LYS A 167 24.96 -1.50 2.43
C LYS A 167 23.47 -1.43 2.05
N ILE A 168 23.01 -0.29 1.54
CA ILE A 168 21.62 -0.13 1.09
C ILE A 168 21.33 -1.01 -0.13
N LYS A 169 22.26 -1.15 -1.08
CA LYS A 169 22.13 -2.08 -2.21
C LYS A 169 22.02 -3.53 -1.74
N GLU A 170 22.85 -3.95 -0.78
CA GLU A 170 22.79 -5.30 -0.20
C GLU A 170 21.45 -5.57 0.51
N ILE A 171 20.95 -4.59 1.26
CA ILE A 171 19.61 -4.62 1.86
C ILE A 171 18.54 -4.82 0.78
N LEU A 172 18.57 -4.02 -0.28
CA LEU A 172 17.55 -4.07 -1.34
C LEU A 172 17.62 -5.37 -2.13
N LYS A 173 18.81 -5.92 -2.34
CA LYS A 173 19.00 -7.24 -2.93
C LYS A 173 18.35 -8.33 -2.06
N ARG A 174 18.64 -8.33 -0.76
CA ARG A 174 17.99 -9.26 0.19
C ARG A 174 16.47 -9.10 0.18
N PHE A 175 15.97 -7.87 0.25
CA PHE A 175 14.53 -7.58 0.21
C PHE A 175 13.88 -8.08 -1.08
N ASN A 176 14.58 -7.96 -2.22
CA ASN A 176 14.10 -8.49 -3.49
C ASN A 176 14.00 -10.01 -3.47
N GLU A 177 15.02 -10.70 -2.96
CA GLU A 177 15.04 -12.17 -2.81
C GLU A 177 13.97 -12.67 -1.82
N GLU A 178 13.70 -11.89 -0.76
CA GLU A 178 12.66 -12.18 0.24
C GLU A 178 11.24 -11.83 -0.23
N GLY A 179 11.08 -11.19 -1.39
CA GLY A 179 9.76 -10.76 -1.89
C GLY A 179 9.16 -9.56 -1.17
N ARG A 180 9.99 -8.65 -0.64
CA ARG A 180 9.57 -7.41 0.02
C ARG A 180 9.47 -6.24 -0.95
N GLU A 181 8.65 -5.25 -0.62
CA GLU A 181 8.32 -4.16 -1.53
C GLU A 181 9.50 -3.21 -1.82
N GLY A 182 10.24 -2.83 -0.78
CA GLY A 182 11.33 -1.88 -0.87
C GLY A 182 11.52 -1.08 0.39
N VAL A 183 11.95 0.18 0.25
CA VAL A 183 12.30 1.05 1.38
C VAL A 183 11.79 2.48 1.20
N VAL A 184 11.62 3.16 2.33
CA VAL A 184 11.41 4.60 2.42
C VAL A 184 12.64 5.24 3.09
N PHE A 185 13.18 6.25 2.44
CA PHE A 185 14.26 7.10 2.94
C PHE A 185 13.65 8.34 3.60
N LYS A 186 14.04 8.64 4.83
CA LYS A 186 13.53 9.75 5.63
C LYS A 186 14.70 10.60 6.11
N GLU A 187 14.84 11.81 5.58
CA GLU A 187 15.94 12.68 5.96
C GLU A 187 15.84 13.10 7.43
N ASP A 188 16.97 13.03 8.11
CA ASP A 188 17.11 13.44 9.50
C ASP A 188 17.42 14.94 9.56
N SER A 189 16.41 15.75 9.22
CA SER A 189 16.49 17.20 9.15
C SER A 189 15.12 17.83 9.39
N GLU A 190 15.08 19.14 9.66
CA GLU A 190 13.82 19.90 9.78
C GLU A 190 12.93 19.83 8.54
N ARG A 191 13.52 19.71 7.33
CA ARG A 191 12.73 19.56 6.10
C ARG A 191 12.11 18.17 5.96
N ASN A 192 12.64 17.17 6.68
CA ASN A 192 12.14 15.78 6.74
C ASN A 192 11.80 15.23 5.34
N LYS A 193 12.72 15.42 4.39
CA LYS A 193 12.50 15.03 2.98
C LYS A 193 12.39 13.51 2.87
N ARG A 194 11.51 13.05 1.99
CA ARG A 194 11.19 11.62 1.85
C ARG A 194 11.28 11.17 0.41
N ALA A 195 11.88 10.00 0.21
CA ALA A 195 11.89 9.30 -1.06
C ALA A 195 11.61 7.82 -0.83
N LYS A 196 11.12 7.12 -1.85
CA LYS A 196 10.95 5.67 -1.83
C LYS A 196 11.62 5.01 -3.02
N TYR A 197 12.07 3.79 -2.83
CA TYR A 197 12.63 2.92 -3.85
C TYR A 197 12.03 1.52 -3.71
N ILE A 198 11.72 0.89 -4.84
CA ILE A 198 10.93 -0.36 -4.92
C ILE A 198 11.81 -1.44 -5.55
N THR A 199 11.73 -2.66 -5.04
CA THR A 199 12.46 -3.83 -5.57
C THR A 199 11.98 -4.20 -6.99
N SER A 200 12.81 -4.91 -7.76
CA SER A 200 12.38 -5.39 -9.08
C SER A 200 11.26 -6.43 -8.96
N TYR A 201 11.31 -7.29 -7.94
CA TYR A 201 10.25 -8.22 -7.55
C TYR A 201 8.90 -7.52 -7.42
N ALA A 202 8.82 -6.47 -6.59
CA ALA A 202 7.57 -5.78 -6.34
C ALA A 202 7.05 -5.07 -7.59
N ASN A 203 7.94 -4.54 -8.43
CA ASN A 203 7.52 -3.96 -9.72
C ASN A 203 6.92 -5.01 -10.67
N LEU A 204 7.47 -6.23 -10.72
CA LEU A 204 6.96 -7.33 -11.54
C LEU A 204 5.63 -7.86 -10.99
N MET A 205 5.52 -8.01 -9.68
CA MET A 205 4.30 -8.45 -9.01
C MET A 205 3.16 -7.47 -9.21
N ASP A 206 3.43 -6.17 -9.06
CA ASP A 206 2.51 -5.07 -9.37
C ASP A 206 1.91 -5.16 -10.78
N ILE A 207 2.73 -5.53 -11.78
CA ILE A 207 2.27 -5.69 -13.17
C ILE A 207 1.34 -6.90 -13.24
N LYS A 208 1.77 -8.03 -12.67
CA LYS A 208 1.07 -9.30 -12.68
C LYS A 208 -0.30 -9.23 -12.03
N THR A 209 -0.39 -8.67 -10.82
CA THR A 209 -1.63 -8.60 -10.05
C THR A 209 -2.62 -7.59 -10.63
N ASN A 210 -2.15 -6.55 -11.33
CA ASN A 210 -3.03 -5.52 -11.90
C ASN A 210 -3.52 -5.79 -13.32
N THR A 211 -3.13 -6.90 -13.95
CA THR A 211 -3.62 -7.30 -15.29
C THR A 211 -5.14 -7.31 -15.40
N LYS A 212 -5.87 -7.86 -14.40
CA LYS A 212 -7.34 -7.86 -14.34
C LYS A 212 -7.96 -6.46 -14.34
N ASN A 213 -7.20 -5.45 -13.92
CA ASN A 213 -7.64 -4.06 -13.81
C ASN A 213 -7.05 -3.14 -14.90
N MET A 214 -6.38 -3.68 -15.92
CA MET A 214 -5.58 -2.88 -16.87
C MET A 214 -6.34 -1.73 -17.55
N LEU A 215 -7.64 -1.89 -17.80
CA LEU A 215 -8.48 -0.87 -18.45
C LEU A 215 -8.83 0.31 -17.56
N GLN A 216 -8.53 0.24 -16.26
CA GLN A 216 -8.78 1.31 -15.29
C GLN A 216 -7.47 1.94 -14.77
N LEU A 217 -6.32 1.47 -15.26
CA LEU A 217 -5.04 1.98 -14.83
C LEU A 217 -4.76 3.34 -15.49
N PRO A 218 -4.06 4.24 -14.79
CA PRO A 218 -3.67 5.52 -15.38
C PRO A 218 -2.74 5.30 -16.59
N PRO A 219 -2.69 6.26 -17.54
CA PRO A 219 -1.94 6.11 -18.80
C PRO A 219 -0.46 5.72 -18.61
N GLU A 220 0.15 6.19 -17.54
CA GLU A 220 1.56 5.97 -17.27
C GLU A 220 1.85 4.74 -16.40
N TYR A 221 0.83 3.94 -16.02
CA TYR A 221 1.01 2.84 -15.06
C TYR A 221 2.11 1.87 -15.49
N TYR A 222 2.06 1.43 -16.74
CA TYR A 222 3.00 0.47 -17.31
C TYR A 222 4.32 1.11 -17.67
N THR A 223 4.30 2.26 -18.35
CA THR A 223 5.51 3.02 -18.68
C THR A 223 6.36 3.28 -17.44
N ASN A 224 5.74 3.71 -16.34
CA ASN A 224 6.45 3.95 -15.08
C ASN A 224 7.06 2.69 -14.47
N ARG A 225 6.41 1.52 -14.57
CA ARG A 225 6.95 0.27 -14.00
C ARG A 225 8.03 -0.35 -14.86
N ILE A 226 7.88 -0.28 -16.18
CA ILE A 226 8.90 -0.71 -17.13
C ILE A 226 10.16 0.15 -16.95
N LEU A 227 10.02 1.48 -16.84
CA LEU A 227 11.17 2.37 -16.60
C LEU A 227 11.90 2.07 -15.29
N ARG A 228 11.19 1.71 -14.20
CA ARG A 228 11.84 1.30 -12.95
C ARG A 228 12.71 0.07 -13.16
N LEU A 229 12.17 -0.96 -13.81
CA LEU A 229 12.91 -2.19 -14.07
C LEU A 229 14.12 -1.95 -14.97
N VAL A 230 13.95 -1.18 -16.06
CA VAL A 230 15.02 -0.88 -17.00
C VAL A 230 16.12 -0.03 -16.36
N LEU A 231 15.78 0.97 -15.56
CA LEU A 231 16.77 1.81 -14.88
C LEU A 231 17.50 1.04 -13.76
N PHE A 232 16.83 0.13 -13.08
CA PHE A 232 17.49 -0.82 -12.17
C PHE A 232 18.50 -1.71 -12.90
N MET A 233 18.11 -2.30 -14.05
CA MET A 233 19.03 -3.11 -14.87
C MET A 233 20.26 -2.32 -15.32
N TYR A 234 20.03 -1.07 -15.73
CA TYR A 234 21.10 -0.16 -16.12
C TYR A 234 22.04 0.16 -14.94
N GLU A 235 21.50 0.49 -13.77
CA GLU A 235 22.28 0.85 -12.57
C GLU A 235 23.13 -0.30 -12.04
N GLU A 236 22.57 -1.52 -12.02
CA GLU A 236 23.29 -2.71 -11.56
C GLU A 236 24.25 -3.26 -12.62
N GLY A 237 24.35 -2.61 -13.78
CA GLY A 237 25.18 -3.08 -14.89
C GLY A 237 24.83 -4.49 -15.32
N LEU A 238 23.57 -4.91 -15.10
CA LEU A 238 23.12 -6.21 -15.54
C LEU A 238 23.27 -6.23 -17.06
N GLU A 239 24.04 -7.20 -17.56
CA GLU A 239 23.91 -7.57 -18.96
C GLU A 239 22.43 -7.80 -19.25
N ARG A 240 22.05 -7.73 -20.53
CA ARG A 240 20.68 -7.99 -20.98
C ARG A 240 20.28 -9.41 -20.57
N THR A 241 19.84 -9.55 -19.33
CA THR A 241 19.69 -10.80 -18.60
C THR A 241 18.39 -11.40 -19.07
N GLU A 242 18.47 -12.55 -19.70
CA GLU A 242 17.34 -13.26 -20.29
C GLU A 242 16.20 -13.45 -19.27
N HIS A 243 16.56 -13.66 -18.00
CA HIS A 243 15.64 -13.83 -16.87
C HIS A 243 14.65 -12.67 -16.66
N LEU A 244 15.12 -11.41 -16.56
CA LEU A 244 14.21 -10.29 -16.29
C LEU A 244 13.28 -9.99 -17.48
N TYR A 245 13.72 -10.29 -18.71
CA TYR A 245 12.85 -10.21 -19.88
C TYR A 245 11.74 -11.25 -19.84
N GLU A 246 12.09 -12.50 -19.52
CA GLU A 246 11.11 -13.56 -19.35
C GLU A 246 10.14 -13.24 -18.21
N GLU A 247 10.63 -12.80 -17.06
CA GLU A 247 9.78 -12.45 -15.91
C GLU A 247 8.83 -11.29 -16.22
N LEU A 248 9.31 -10.25 -16.90
CA LEU A 248 8.45 -9.16 -17.35
C LEU A 248 7.37 -9.67 -18.31
N GLY A 249 7.76 -10.50 -19.29
CA GLY A 249 6.82 -11.13 -20.22
C GLY A 249 5.76 -11.95 -19.48
N ARG A 250 6.18 -12.81 -18.55
CA ARG A 250 5.30 -13.61 -17.70
C ARG A 250 4.38 -12.76 -16.83
N ALA A 251 4.86 -11.66 -16.26
CA ALA A 251 4.04 -10.76 -15.46
C ALA A 251 2.83 -10.22 -16.26
N PHE A 252 3.03 -9.83 -17.52
CA PHE A 252 1.92 -9.44 -18.40
C PHE A 252 1.07 -10.63 -18.86
N ILE A 253 1.72 -11.63 -19.44
CA ILE A 253 1.04 -12.70 -20.18
C ILE A 253 0.27 -13.61 -19.23
N ASP A 254 0.90 -14.11 -18.16
CA ASP A 254 0.28 -15.06 -17.25
C ASP A 254 -0.90 -14.44 -16.51
N GLY A 255 -0.83 -13.15 -16.17
CA GLY A 255 -1.92 -12.43 -15.52
C GLY A 255 -3.15 -12.30 -16.43
N ILE A 256 -2.94 -12.02 -17.72
CA ILE A 256 -4.01 -11.95 -18.73
C ILE A 256 -4.58 -13.34 -19.00
N PHE A 257 -3.74 -14.37 -19.16
CA PHE A 257 -4.18 -15.75 -19.36
C PHE A 257 -5.09 -16.20 -18.22
N LYS A 258 -4.72 -15.95 -16.95
CA LYS A 258 -5.57 -16.26 -15.81
C LYS A 258 -6.91 -15.52 -15.84
N ALA A 259 -6.95 -14.29 -16.37
CA ALA A 259 -8.20 -13.56 -16.53
C ALA A 259 -9.09 -14.19 -17.62
N ILE A 260 -8.50 -14.64 -18.73
CA ILE A 260 -9.19 -15.37 -19.81
C ILE A 260 -9.73 -16.71 -19.29
N GLU A 261 -8.91 -17.51 -18.60
CA GLU A 261 -9.33 -18.79 -18.01
C GLU A 261 -10.48 -18.61 -17.01
N GLN A 262 -10.41 -17.57 -16.17
CA GLN A 262 -11.49 -17.23 -15.23
C GLN A 262 -12.76 -16.82 -16.00
N PHE A 263 -12.63 -16.06 -17.07
CA PHE A 263 -13.75 -15.63 -17.90
C PHE A 263 -14.42 -16.81 -18.62
N GLU A 264 -13.66 -17.71 -19.24
CA GLU A 264 -14.20 -18.91 -19.92
C GLU A 264 -14.99 -19.80 -18.95
N LYS A 265 -14.47 -19.99 -17.74
CA LYS A 265 -15.08 -20.88 -16.74
C LYS A 265 -16.28 -20.24 -16.02
N GLU A 266 -16.21 -18.96 -15.69
CA GLU A 266 -17.15 -18.32 -14.76
C GLU A 266 -17.91 -17.13 -15.37
N HIS A 267 -17.63 -16.83 -16.65
CA HIS A 267 -18.21 -15.73 -17.43
C HIS A 267 -18.02 -14.34 -16.80
N LYS A 268 -17.03 -14.20 -15.91
CA LYS A 268 -16.71 -12.96 -15.18
C LYS A 268 -15.22 -12.91 -14.85
N VAL A 269 -14.64 -11.71 -14.90
CA VAL A 269 -13.29 -11.44 -14.37
C VAL A 269 -13.42 -10.74 -13.04
N TYR A 270 -12.86 -11.33 -11.98
CA TYR A 270 -12.99 -10.82 -10.62
C TYR A 270 -11.81 -11.21 -9.72
N LYS A 271 -11.71 -10.51 -8.58
CA LYS A 271 -10.85 -10.88 -7.46
C LYS A 271 -11.71 -11.10 -6.23
N THR A 272 -11.46 -12.19 -5.50
CA THR A 272 -12.10 -12.48 -4.22
C THR A 272 -11.25 -11.94 -3.09
N PHE A 273 -11.90 -11.27 -2.14
CA PHE A 273 -11.30 -10.77 -0.92
C PHE A 273 -11.98 -11.43 0.26
N THR A 274 -11.20 -11.66 1.31
CA THR A 274 -11.69 -12.21 2.58
C THR A 274 -11.16 -11.34 3.72
N CYS A 275 -11.98 -11.09 4.73
CA CYS A 275 -11.57 -10.34 5.92
C CYS A 275 -12.48 -10.62 7.12
N LYS A 276 -12.01 -10.31 8.32
CA LYS A 276 -12.72 -10.53 9.58
C LYS A 276 -13.15 -9.22 10.22
N PHE A 277 -14.31 -9.24 10.89
CA PHE A 277 -14.87 -8.12 11.65
C PHE A 277 -15.34 -8.56 13.02
N ARG A 278 -15.21 -7.74 14.05
CA ARG A 278 -15.83 -7.94 15.36
C ARG A 278 -17.33 -7.70 15.27
N LYS A 279 -17.77 -6.70 14.49
CA LYS A 279 -19.19 -6.36 14.31
C LYS A 279 -19.68 -6.57 12.87
N LYS A 280 -20.85 -7.22 12.74
CA LYS A 280 -21.50 -7.47 11.44
C LYS A 280 -21.81 -6.17 10.68
N GLU A 281 -22.29 -5.15 11.38
CA GLU A 281 -22.64 -3.84 10.79
C GLU A 281 -21.45 -3.18 10.08
N ASN A 282 -20.23 -3.39 10.57
CA ASN A 282 -19.01 -2.85 9.95
C ASN A 282 -18.64 -3.58 8.66
N ALA A 283 -18.95 -4.89 8.56
CA ALA A 283 -18.80 -5.65 7.31
C ALA A 283 -19.75 -5.11 6.22
N ILE A 284 -21.01 -4.85 6.59
CA ILE A 284 -22.01 -4.28 5.66
C ILE A 284 -21.58 -2.86 5.24
N ALA A 285 -21.17 -2.02 6.20
CA ALA A 285 -20.68 -0.67 5.92
C ALA A 285 -19.46 -0.66 4.99
N LEU A 286 -18.56 -1.66 5.09
CA LEU A 286 -17.44 -1.79 4.16
C LEU A 286 -17.94 -2.05 2.73
N LEU A 287 -18.88 -2.97 2.53
CA LEU A 287 -19.40 -3.30 1.19
C LEU A 287 -20.06 -2.07 0.54
N GLU A 288 -20.81 -1.29 1.32
CA GLU A 288 -21.40 -0.03 0.86
C GLU A 288 -20.33 1.00 0.49
N LEU A 289 -19.28 1.15 1.31
CA LEU A 289 -18.18 2.06 1.04
C LEU A 289 -17.47 1.68 -0.27
N LEU A 290 -17.09 0.41 -0.43
CA LEU A 290 -16.38 -0.07 -1.62
C LEU A 290 -17.20 0.13 -2.90
N SER A 291 -18.51 -0.10 -2.82
CA SER A 291 -19.45 0.11 -3.93
C SER A 291 -19.55 1.58 -4.34
N LYS A 292 -19.50 2.52 -3.38
CA LYS A 292 -19.51 3.97 -3.67
C LYS A 292 -18.20 4.46 -4.29
N THR A 293 -17.08 3.82 -3.97
CA THR A 293 -15.75 4.26 -4.45
C THR A 293 -15.41 3.80 -5.88
N SER A 294 -16.07 2.76 -6.41
CA SER A 294 -15.67 2.15 -7.68
C SER A 294 -16.79 2.16 -8.71
N LYS A 295 -16.69 3.00 -9.75
CA LYS A 295 -17.73 3.08 -10.81
C LYS A 295 -17.74 1.89 -11.77
N HIS A 296 -16.57 1.31 -12.04
CA HIS A 296 -16.39 0.22 -13.02
C HIS A 296 -16.06 -1.13 -12.37
N ILE A 297 -16.14 -1.21 -11.04
CA ILE A 297 -15.94 -2.43 -10.27
C ILE A 297 -17.23 -2.68 -9.51
N GLN A 298 -17.85 -3.83 -9.75
CA GLN A 298 -19.02 -4.25 -8.98
C GLN A 298 -18.55 -5.08 -7.78
N VAL A 299 -18.98 -4.68 -6.59
CA VAL A 299 -18.73 -5.42 -5.35
C VAL A 299 -19.88 -6.39 -5.13
N LYS A 300 -19.59 -7.68 -4.93
CA LYS A 300 -20.60 -8.71 -4.65
C LYS A 300 -20.24 -9.49 -3.40
N GLU A 301 -21.13 -9.47 -2.41
CA GLU A 301 -21.02 -10.36 -1.26
C GLU A 301 -21.11 -11.82 -1.72
N ARG A 302 -20.19 -12.66 -1.23
CA ARG A 302 -20.25 -14.12 -1.37
C ARG A 302 -20.72 -14.77 -0.07
N ARG A 303 -20.17 -14.32 1.06
CA ARG A 303 -20.42 -14.90 2.38
C ARG A 303 -20.28 -13.83 3.46
N LEU A 304 -21.19 -13.83 4.42
CA LEU A 304 -21.08 -13.08 5.67
C LEU A 304 -21.60 -13.91 6.84
N GLU A 305 -20.69 -14.58 7.53
CA GLU A 305 -21.03 -15.59 8.54
C GLU A 305 -20.25 -15.37 9.83
N LYS A 306 -20.78 -15.88 10.95
CA LYS A 306 -20.10 -15.83 12.25
C LYS A 306 -19.05 -16.94 12.30
N GLU A 307 -17.80 -16.58 12.59
CA GLU A 307 -16.65 -17.48 12.73
C GLU A 307 -15.93 -17.15 14.04
N GLY A 308 -16.12 -17.98 15.07
CA GLY A 308 -15.66 -17.70 16.43
C GLY A 308 -16.23 -16.38 16.95
N ASP A 309 -15.35 -15.48 17.41
CA ASP A 309 -15.74 -14.14 17.88
C ASP A 309 -15.91 -13.12 16.75
N TYR A 310 -15.63 -13.49 15.50
CA TYR A 310 -15.64 -12.59 14.35
C TYR A 310 -16.78 -12.89 13.38
N TRP A 311 -17.02 -11.97 12.46
CA TRP A 311 -17.81 -12.11 11.25
C TRP A 311 -16.84 -12.19 10.07
N ARG A 312 -16.84 -13.33 9.38
CA ARG A 312 -16.04 -13.57 8.18
C ARG A 312 -16.81 -13.05 6.98
N LEU A 313 -16.24 -12.05 6.31
CA LEU A 313 -16.76 -11.50 5.06
C LEU A 313 -15.91 -12.01 3.89
N GLU A 314 -16.56 -12.60 2.89
CA GLU A 314 -15.97 -12.85 1.57
C GLU A 314 -16.77 -12.11 0.50
N PHE A 315 -16.07 -11.43 -0.40
CA PHE A 315 -16.72 -10.67 -1.47
C PHE A 315 -15.85 -10.61 -2.73
N ASP A 316 -16.49 -10.44 -3.87
CA ASP A 316 -15.82 -10.28 -5.16
C ASP A 316 -15.80 -8.82 -5.58
N LYS A 317 -14.65 -8.38 -6.11
CA LYS A 317 -14.52 -7.18 -6.94
C LYS A 317 -14.53 -7.63 -8.41
N VAL A 318 -15.64 -7.41 -9.10
CA VAL A 318 -15.84 -7.80 -10.50
C VAL A 318 -15.46 -6.63 -11.42
N PHE A 319 -14.51 -6.87 -12.34
CA PHE A 319 -14.02 -5.87 -13.28
C PHE A 319 -14.88 -5.85 -14.54
N LEU A 320 -15.87 -4.95 -14.60
CA LEU A 320 -16.90 -4.96 -15.63
C LEU A 320 -16.33 -4.70 -17.03
N ASN A 321 -15.44 -3.71 -17.16
CA ASN A 321 -14.84 -3.37 -18.45
C ASN A 321 -14.00 -4.53 -19.00
N MET A 322 -13.21 -5.20 -18.13
CA MET A 322 -12.41 -6.35 -18.53
C MET A 322 -13.29 -7.54 -18.91
N THR A 323 -14.33 -7.82 -18.12
CA THR A 323 -15.31 -8.87 -18.41
C THR A 323 -15.99 -8.63 -19.77
N GLY A 324 -16.41 -7.39 -20.05
CA GLY A 324 -17.03 -7.04 -21.33
C GLY A 324 -16.07 -7.13 -22.51
N LEU A 325 -14.84 -6.64 -22.35
CA LEU A 325 -13.82 -6.68 -23.40
C LEU A 325 -13.45 -8.12 -23.77
N LEU A 326 -13.17 -8.98 -22.78
CA LEU A 326 -12.86 -10.37 -23.05
C LEU A 326 -14.04 -11.09 -23.70
N GLY A 327 -15.26 -10.85 -23.25
CA GLY A 327 -16.46 -11.41 -23.88
C GLY A 327 -16.61 -11.02 -25.35
N HIS A 328 -16.37 -9.74 -25.68
CA HIS A 328 -16.38 -9.25 -27.06
C HIS A 328 -15.30 -9.93 -27.91
N LEU A 329 -14.04 -9.88 -27.46
CA LEU A 329 -12.89 -10.42 -28.21
C LEU A 329 -12.97 -11.93 -28.41
N LEU A 330 -13.29 -12.69 -27.35
CA LEU A 330 -13.36 -14.16 -27.40
C LEU A 330 -14.53 -14.67 -28.26
N SER A 331 -15.58 -13.85 -28.43
CA SER A 331 -16.68 -14.13 -29.36
C SER A 331 -16.39 -13.76 -30.82
N GLY A 332 -15.18 -13.25 -31.13
CA GLY A 332 -14.78 -12.83 -32.48
C GLY A 332 -15.16 -11.38 -32.83
N GLY A 333 -15.39 -10.53 -31.83
CA GLY A 333 -15.73 -9.13 -32.01
C GLY A 333 -14.60 -8.28 -32.59
N ILE A 334 -14.95 -7.31 -33.43
CA ILE A 334 -14.02 -6.34 -34.04
C ILE A 334 -13.77 -5.17 -33.10
N VAL A 335 -12.52 -4.73 -32.96
CA VAL A 335 -12.11 -3.50 -32.25
C VAL A 335 -11.54 -2.53 -33.27
N TYR A 336 -11.94 -1.26 -33.17
CA TYR A 336 -11.41 -0.16 -33.98
C TYR A 336 -10.60 0.76 -33.07
N ASP A 337 -9.32 0.94 -33.38
CA ASP A 337 -8.36 1.74 -32.62
C ASP A 337 -8.06 3.09 -33.30
#